data_AF-A0A416VPP0-F1
#
_entry.id   AF-A0A416VPP0-F1
#
_cell.length_a   1.000
_cell.length_b   1.000
_cell.length_c   1.000
_cell.angle_alpha   90.00
_cell.angle_beta   90.00
_cell.angle_gamma   90.00
#
_symmetry.space_group_name_H-M   'P 1'
#
loop_
_entity.id
_entity.type
_entity.pdbx_description
1 polymer ?
#
loop_
_entity_poly.entity_id
_entity_poly.type
_entity_poly.pdbx_seq_one_letter_code
_entity_poly.pdbx_strand_id
1 'polypeptide(L)'
;TDIARWQRPQYLANFANFNMKLFLDQCRVFHEDGNLYQCESKEEFIRLVKSGKILFCFNTYEIIPDFLMRYYKDFPNSYIVNKDFIHSGTLEYQKEQTNVLKELGFDIGNLL
;
A
#
# COMPACT_ATOMS: atom_id res chain seq x y z
N THR A 1 -21.72 15.47 3.72
CA THR A 1 -22.78 14.56 3.21
C THR A 1 -22.14 13.22 2.93
N ASP A 2 -22.88 12.11 3.02
CA ASP A 2 -22.34 10.78 2.70
C ASP A 2 -21.74 10.70 1.28
N ILE A 3 -22.21 11.54 0.36
CA ILE A 3 -21.73 11.61 -1.03
C ILE A 3 -20.20 11.80 -1.10
N ALA A 4 -19.62 12.68 -0.29
CA ALA A 4 -18.17 12.92 -0.32
C ALA A 4 -17.36 11.71 0.20
N ARG A 5 -17.96 10.87 1.05
CA ARG A 5 -17.33 9.64 1.56
C ARG A 5 -17.31 8.53 0.52
N TRP A 6 -18.33 8.46 -0.33
CA TRP A 6 -18.46 7.44 -1.38
C TRP A 6 -17.86 7.87 -2.72
N GLN A 7 -17.44 9.13 -2.85
CA GLN A 7 -16.70 9.59 -4.01
C GLN A 7 -15.29 8.97 -4.03
N ARG A 8 -14.83 8.67 -5.24
CA ARG A 8 -13.46 8.22 -5.48
C ARG A 8 -12.50 9.31 -4.95
N PRO A 9 -11.48 8.95 -4.14
CA PRO A 9 -10.45 9.90 -3.75
C PRO A 9 -9.72 10.47 -4.96
N GLN A 10 -9.39 11.76 -4.90
CA GLN A 10 -8.66 12.46 -5.96
C GLN A 10 -7.33 11.77 -6.31
N TYR A 11 -6.64 11.27 -5.29
CA TYR A 11 -5.37 10.57 -5.43
C TYR A 11 -5.45 9.21 -4.77
N LEU A 12 -5.00 8.17 -5.49
CA LEU A 12 -4.74 6.85 -4.96
C LEU A 12 -3.26 6.53 -5.14
N ALA A 13 -2.56 6.17 -4.06
CA ALA A 13 -1.18 5.73 -4.12
C ALA A 13 -1.09 4.45 -4.96
N ASN A 14 -0.19 4.43 -5.94
CA ASN A 14 0.17 3.21 -6.68
C ASN A 14 1.09 2.36 -5.79
N PHE A 15 0.51 1.77 -4.75
CA PHE A 15 1.24 0.98 -3.76
C PHE A 15 0.98 -0.50 -4.02
N ALA A 16 2.04 -1.27 -4.26
CA ALA A 16 1.95 -2.72 -4.26
C ALA A 16 2.94 -3.34 -3.28
N ASN A 17 2.48 -4.37 -2.59
CA ASN A 17 3.27 -5.05 -1.57
C ASN A 17 4.51 -5.74 -2.18
N PHE A 18 4.44 -6.30 -3.39
CA PHE A 18 5.54 -7.10 -3.96
C PHE A 18 6.86 -6.35 -4.27
N ASN A 19 6.88 -5.02 -4.32
CA ASN A 19 8.11 -4.24 -4.52
C ASN A 19 8.06 -2.89 -3.79
N MET A 20 7.87 -2.92 -2.46
CA MET A 20 7.59 -1.71 -1.68
C MET A 20 8.64 -0.62 -1.83
N LYS A 21 9.92 -0.98 -1.99
CA LYS A 21 11.01 -0.01 -2.18
C LYS A 21 10.79 0.82 -3.44
N LEU A 22 10.58 0.16 -4.59
CA LEU A 22 10.38 0.87 -5.84
C LEU A 22 9.19 1.81 -5.76
N PHE A 23 8.08 1.38 -5.15
CA PHE A 23 6.89 2.21 -5.00
C PHE A 23 7.12 3.43 -4.12
N LEU A 24 7.82 3.26 -2.99
CA LEU A 24 8.17 4.37 -2.12
C LEU A 24 9.15 5.34 -2.78
N ASP A 25 10.10 4.85 -3.57
CA ASP A 25 11.06 5.70 -4.29
C ASP A 25 10.37 6.46 -5.43
N GLN A 26 9.41 5.84 -6.12
CA GLN A 26 8.71 6.45 -7.23
C GLN A 26 7.59 7.42 -6.80
N CYS A 27 6.97 7.22 -5.64
CA CYS A 27 5.87 8.06 -5.13
C CYS A 27 4.80 8.36 -6.20
N ARG A 28 4.34 7.34 -6.93
CA ARG A 28 3.37 7.53 -8.02
C ARG A 28 1.93 7.45 -7.50
N VAL A 29 1.06 8.29 -8.02
CA VAL A 29 -0.36 8.32 -7.67
C VAL A 29 -1.23 8.28 -8.91
N PHE A 30 -2.36 7.59 -8.83
CA PHE A 30 -3.42 7.67 -9.82
C PHE A 30 -4.34 8.83 -9.51
N HIS A 31 -4.64 9.64 -10.52
CA HIS A 31 -5.64 10.71 -10.43
C HIS A 31 -7.05 10.20 -10.74
N GLU A 32 -8.05 11.08 -10.67
CA GLU A 32 -9.45 10.77 -10.97
C GLU A 32 -9.65 10.37 -12.44
N ASP A 33 -8.82 10.90 -13.34
CA ASP A 33 -8.82 10.58 -14.77
C ASP A 33 -8.24 9.19 -15.09
N GLY A 34 -7.72 8.48 -14.09
CA GLY A 34 -7.11 7.16 -14.24
C GLY A 34 -5.66 7.15 -14.71
N ASN A 35 -5.03 8.31 -14.92
CA ASN A 35 -3.63 8.42 -15.31
C ASN A 35 -2.69 8.43 -14.10
N LEU A 36 -1.43 8.05 -14.36
CA LEU A 36 -0.39 7.97 -13.35
C LEU A 36 0.46 9.25 -13.32
N TYR A 37 0.59 9.84 -12.14
CA TYR A 37 1.36 11.07 -11.92
C TYR A 37 2.42 10.88 -10.85
N GLN A 38 3.38 11.79 -10.82
CA GLN A 38 4.24 11.97 -9.66
C GLN A 38 3.42 12.59 -8.53
N CYS A 39 3.51 12.03 -7.31
CA CYS A 39 2.94 12.67 -6.14
C CYS A 39 3.68 13.97 -5.83
N GLU A 40 2.98 14.94 -5.27
CA GLU A 40 3.54 16.27 -4.94
C GLU A 40 4.71 16.17 -3.97
N SER A 41 4.67 15.20 -3.06
CA SER A 41 5.76 14.91 -2.13
C SER A 41 5.74 13.48 -1.63
N LYS A 42 6.85 13.03 -1.05
CA LYS A 42 6.95 11.73 -0.40
C LYS A 42 6.07 11.66 0.85
N GLU A 43 5.98 12.75 1.60
CA GLU A 43 5.16 12.87 2.79
C GLU A 43 3.67 12.71 2.46
N GLU A 44 3.22 13.29 1.36
CA GLU A 44 1.85 13.14 0.88
C GLU A 44 1.57 11.72 0.41
N PHE A 45 2.51 11.10 -0.31
CA PHE A 45 2.40 9.69 -0.68
C PHE A 45 2.28 8.78 0.56
N ILE A 46 3.14 8.97 1.56
CA ILE A 46 3.07 8.23 2.83
C ILE A 46 1.71 8.44 3.50
N ARG A 47 1.21 9.68 3.54
CA ARG A 47 -0.12 10.01 4.11
C ARG A 47 -1.24 9.26 3.40
N LEU A 48 -1.21 9.19 2.07
CA LEU A 48 -2.18 8.43 1.28
C LEU A 48 -2.15 6.94 1.64
N VAL A 49 -0.95 6.34 1.65
CA VAL A 49 -0.74 4.92 1.98
C VAL A 49 -1.25 4.60 3.39
N LYS A 50 -0.88 5.40 4.40
CA LYS A 50 -1.35 5.22 5.79
C LYS A 50 -2.86 5.39 5.94
N SER A 51 -3.50 6.20 5.09
CA SER A 51 -4.95 6.38 5.08
C SER A 51 -5.71 5.29 4.32
N GLY A 52 -5.00 4.36 3.68
CA GLY A 52 -5.60 3.29 2.89
C GLY A 52 -6.09 3.73 1.52
N LYS A 53 -5.71 4.93 1.06
CA LYS A 53 -5.96 5.42 -0.29
C LYS A 53 -4.93 4.86 -1.26
N ILE A 54 -5.00 3.54 -1.45
CA ILE A 54 -4.12 2.77 -2.32
C ILE A 54 -4.91 2.19 -3.48
N LEU A 55 -4.30 2.11 -4.66
CA LEU A 55 -4.86 1.35 -5.77
C LEU A 55 -4.51 -0.13 -5.58
N PHE A 56 -5.51 -1.01 -5.69
CA PHE A 56 -5.30 -2.45 -5.68
C PHE A 56 -5.11 -2.97 -7.11
N CYS A 57 -3.90 -3.43 -7.40
CA CYS A 57 -3.56 -4.07 -8.67
C CYS A 57 -3.38 -5.57 -8.46
N PHE A 58 -4.39 -6.35 -8.81
CA PHE A 58 -4.32 -7.82 -8.78
C PHE A 58 -3.86 -8.36 -10.13
N ASN A 59 -2.88 -9.26 -10.11
CA ASN A 59 -2.32 -9.88 -11.32
C ASN A 59 -3.23 -10.95 -11.93
N THR A 60 -4.11 -11.56 -11.13
CA THR A 60 -5.10 -12.54 -11.61
C THR A 60 -6.46 -12.33 -10.93
N TYR A 61 -7.54 -12.74 -11.59
CA TYR A 61 -8.90 -12.51 -11.10
C TYR A 61 -9.23 -13.41 -9.89
N GLU A 62 -8.55 -14.55 -9.75
CA GLU A 62 -8.72 -15.51 -8.65
C GLU A 62 -8.33 -14.91 -7.28
N ILE A 63 -7.47 -13.90 -7.27
CA ILE A 63 -7.06 -13.20 -6.04
C ILE A 63 -8.14 -12.24 -5.55
N ILE A 64 -9.02 -11.77 -6.44
CA ILE A 64 -10.08 -10.82 -6.09
C ILE A 64 -11.06 -11.42 -5.06
N PRO A 65 -11.62 -12.64 -5.25
CA PRO A 65 -12.42 -13.29 -4.22
C PRO A 65 -11.69 -13.41 -2.88
N ASP A 66 -10.43 -13.85 -2.88
CA ASP A 66 -9.64 -14.00 -1.65
C ASP A 66 -9.46 -12.68 -0.92
N PHE A 67 -9.24 -11.58 -1.65
CA PHE A 67 -9.18 -10.24 -1.08
C PHE A 67 -10.53 -9.80 -0.50
N LEU A 68 -11.62 -9.96 -1.25
CA LEU A 68 -12.96 -9.51 -0.85
C LEU A 68 -13.53 -10.33 0.32
N MET A 69 -13.13 -11.59 0.47
CA MET A 69 -13.59 -12.49 1.54
C MET A 69 -12.76 -12.39 2.84
N ARG A 70 -11.67 -11.60 2.85
CA ARG A 70 -10.86 -11.37 4.05
C ARG A 70 -11.40 -10.21 4.87
N TYR A 71 -11.38 -10.40 6.19
CA TYR A 71 -11.60 -9.30 7.13
C TYR A 71 -10.27 -8.65 7.52
N TYR A 72 -10.05 -7.42 7.08
CA TYR A 72 -8.88 -6.61 7.42
C TYR A 72 -9.16 -5.83 8.70
N LYS A 73 -8.93 -6.46 9.85
CA LYS A 73 -8.95 -5.76 11.15
C LYS A 73 -7.89 -4.66 11.12
N ASP A 74 -8.26 -3.40 11.38
CA ASP A 74 -7.32 -2.27 11.33
C ASP A 74 -6.72 -2.03 9.93
N PHE A 75 -7.58 -2.00 8.90
CA PHE A 75 -7.17 -1.57 7.56
C PHE A 75 -6.71 -0.09 7.57
N PRO A 76 -5.61 0.29 6.88
CA PRO A 76 -4.82 -0.52 5.94
C PRO A 76 -3.66 -1.30 6.56
N ASN A 77 -3.37 -1.14 7.86
CA ASN A 77 -2.21 -1.74 8.51
C ASN A 77 -2.16 -3.26 8.29
N SER A 78 -3.27 -3.97 8.52
CA SER A 78 -3.34 -5.43 8.33
C SER A 78 -3.21 -5.91 6.89
N TYR A 79 -3.41 -5.03 5.91
CA TYR A 79 -3.17 -5.35 4.49
C TYR A 79 -1.71 -5.11 4.11
N ILE A 80 -1.18 -3.93 4.48
CA ILE A 80 0.17 -3.50 4.09
C ILE A 80 1.24 -4.29 4.84
N VAL A 81 1.02 -4.50 6.14
CA VAL A 81 1.93 -5.22 7.01
C VAL A 81 1.59 -6.71 6.99
N ASN A 82 2.10 -7.41 5.99
CA ASN A 82 1.85 -8.83 5.76
C ASN A 82 3.07 -9.68 6.18
N LYS A 83 2.91 -10.54 7.20
CA LYS A 83 3.98 -11.41 7.73
C LYS A 83 4.58 -12.33 6.68
N ASP A 84 3.72 -13.04 5.93
CA ASP A 84 4.16 -14.01 4.92
C ASP A 84 5.03 -13.31 3.86
N PHE A 85 4.65 -12.08 3.51
CA PHE A 85 5.40 -11.27 2.57
C PHE A 85 6.72 -10.75 3.14
N ILE A 86 6.72 -10.23 4.38
CA ILE A 86 7.93 -9.72 5.06
C ILE A 86 9.01 -10.79 5.22
N HIS A 87 8.63 -12.06 5.42
CA HIS A 87 9.56 -13.18 5.59
C HIS A 87 9.86 -13.93 4.28
N SER A 88 9.41 -13.43 3.14
CA SER A 88 9.71 -14.02 1.83
C SER A 88 11.05 -13.55 1.26
N GLY A 89 11.60 -14.27 0.28
CA GLY A 89 12.82 -13.86 -0.45
C GLY A 89 14.12 -14.00 0.35
N THR A 90 15.16 -13.28 -0.08
CA THR A 90 16.49 -13.30 0.56
C THR A 90 16.52 -12.40 1.81
N LEU A 91 17.53 -12.57 2.67
CA LEU A 91 17.69 -11.73 3.86
C LEU A 91 17.83 -10.23 3.52
N GLU A 92 18.49 -9.90 2.41
CA GLU A 92 18.61 -8.53 1.91
C GLU A 92 17.25 -7.96 1.55
N TYR A 93 16.43 -8.75 0.85
CA TYR A 93 15.07 -8.36 0.49
C TYR A 93 14.19 -8.15 1.72
N GLN A 94 14.24 -9.06 2.69
CA GLN A 94 13.49 -8.93 3.96
C GLN A 94 13.88 -7.66 4.72
N LYS A 95 15.19 -7.35 4.80
CA LYS A 95 15.69 -6.11 5.42
C LYS A 95 15.19 -4.87 4.67
N GLU A 96 15.16 -4.91 3.35
CA GLU A 96 14.64 -3.82 2.53
C GLU A 96 13.15 -3.59 2.78
N GLN A 97 12.32 -4.65 2.75
CA GLN A 97 10.89 -4.55 3.04
C GLN A 97 10.64 -3.97 4.45
N THR A 98 11.40 -4.44 5.44
CA THR A 98 11.35 -3.96 6.83
C THR A 98 11.68 -2.47 6.94
N ASN A 99 12.71 -2.00 6.22
CA ASN A 99 13.09 -0.59 6.24
C ASN A 99 12.04 0.30 5.56
N VAL A 100 11.45 -0.16 4.46
CA VAL A 100 10.37 0.56 3.78
C VAL A 100 9.14 0.69 4.68
N LEU A 101 8.75 -0.37 5.39
CA LEU A 101 7.63 -0.30 6.33
C LEU A 101 7.89 0.68 7.48
N LYS A 102 9.12 0.74 8.00
CA LYS A 102 9.53 1.75 8.99
C LYS A 102 9.45 3.16 8.43
N GLU A 103 9.90 3.36 7.19
CA GLU A 103 9.88 4.68 6.54
C GLU A 103 8.44 5.15 6.25
N LEU A 104 7.55 4.23 5.88
CA LEU A 104 6.11 4.48 5.77
C LEU A 104 5.46 4.73 7.15
N GLY A 105 6.17 4.49 8.25
CA GLY A 105 5.72 4.73 9.62
C GLY A 105 4.75 3.67 10.14
N PHE A 106 4.90 2.41 9.72
CA PHE A 106 4.19 1.26 10.28
C PHE A 106 4.99 0.63 11.43
N ASP A 107 4.29 0.20 12.47
CA ASP A 107 4.90 -0.55 13.57
C ASP A 107 5.09 -2.02 13.15
N ILE A 108 6.35 -2.45 13.14
CA ILE A 108 6.75 -3.82 12.81
C ILE A 108 7.44 -4.53 13.97
N GLY A 109 7.42 -3.96 15.18
CA GLY A 109 8.15 -4.47 16.34
C GLY A 109 7.74 -5.88 16.78
N ASN A 110 6.47 -6.25 16.55
CA ASN A 110 5.94 -7.58 16.89
C ASN A 110 6.01 -8.59 15.72
N LEU A 111 6.70 -8.24 14.63
CA LEU A 111 6.70 -8.97 13.36
C LEU A 111 8.08 -9.40 12.89
N LEU A 112 9.13 -8.93 13.56
CA LEU A 112 10.52 -9.38 13.41
C LEU A 112 10.81 -10.49 14.44
#